data_AF-A0A958QVM4-F1
#
_entry.id   AF-A0A958QVM4-F1
#
_cell.length_a   1.000
_cell.length_b   1.000
_cell.length_c   1.000
_cell.angle_alpha   90.00
_cell.angle_beta   90.00
_cell.angle_gamma   90.00
#
_symmetry.space_group_name_H-M   'P 1'
#
loop_
_entity.id
_entity.type
_entity.pdbx_description
1 polymer ?
#
loop_
_entity_poly.entity_id
_entity_poly.type
_entity_poly.pdbx_seq_one_letter_code
_entity_poly.pdbx_strand_id
1 'polypeptide(L)'
;MFHAAYVFWFLVPLAMISLTVWAAFKRVFNKPGQEYPVEYGKQALFVLAAYGAYIAIDQTFLEPLVTSLTAGLFSPELARWLLFPFLLLLLCILGSSKQPRVQSRFTMQ
;
A
#
# COMPACT_ATOMS: atom_id res chain seq x y z
N MET A 1 -22.38 1.16 0.49
CA MET A 1 -22.38 0.43 1.79
C MET A 1 -21.07 0.74 2.51
N PHE A 2 -21.13 1.11 3.78
CA PHE A 2 -19.94 1.44 4.59
C PHE A 2 -19.38 0.14 5.18
N HIS A 3 -18.17 -0.28 4.76
CA HIS A 3 -17.55 -1.52 5.23
C HIS A 3 -16.42 -1.21 6.20
N ALA A 4 -16.39 -1.91 7.35
CA ALA A 4 -15.36 -1.74 8.36
C ALA A 4 -13.93 -1.97 7.81
N ALA A 5 -13.79 -2.86 6.82
CA ALA A 5 -12.53 -3.13 6.13
C ALA A 5 -11.95 -1.89 5.45
N TYR A 6 -12.79 -1.02 4.87
CA TYR A 6 -12.33 0.22 4.23
C TYR A 6 -11.72 1.17 5.26
N VAL A 7 -12.43 1.39 6.37
CA VAL A 7 -11.95 2.27 7.45
C VAL A 7 -10.65 1.73 8.03
N PHE A 8 -10.60 0.43 8.30
CA PHE A 8 -9.40 -0.22 8.83
C PHE A 8 -8.21 -0.07 7.88
N TRP A 9 -8.37 -0.37 6.60
CA TRP A 9 -7.27 -0.32 5.63
C TRP A 9 -6.86 1.12 5.26
N PHE A 10 -7.76 2.10 5.36
CA PHE A 10 -7.44 3.51 5.16
C PHE A 10 -6.48 4.05 6.24
N LEU A 11 -6.43 3.44 7.43
CA LEU A 11 -5.47 3.84 8.47
C LEU A 11 -4.02 3.64 8.04
N VAL A 12 -3.74 2.71 7.12
CA VAL A 12 -2.38 2.43 6.64
C VAL A 12 -1.79 3.60 5.85
N PRO A 13 -2.38 4.06 4.72
CA PRO A 13 -1.88 5.23 4.02
C PRO A 13 -1.92 6.48 4.91
N LEU A 14 -2.93 6.62 5.77
CA LEU A 14 -3.04 7.75 6.70
C LEU A 14 -1.84 7.81 7.66
N ALA A 15 -1.45 6.67 8.27
CA ALA A 15 -0.29 6.60 9.14
C ALA A 15 1.01 6.98 8.42
N MET A 16 1.18 6.54 7.17
CA MET A 16 2.37 6.90 6.37
C MET A 16 2.41 8.39 6.03
N ILE A 17 1.25 9.01 5.74
CA ILE A 17 1.14 10.47 5.56
C ILE A 17 1.51 11.18 6.88
N SER A 18 1.02 10.72 8.03
CA SER A 18 1.38 11.29 9.33
C SER A 18 2.88 11.22 9.61
N LEU A 19 3.53 10.10 9.29
CA LEU A 19 4.99 9.96 9.39
C LEU A 19 5.73 10.94 8.46
N THR A 20 5.23 11.10 7.23
CA THR A 20 5.79 12.05 6.26
C THR A 20 5.73 13.49 6.78
N VAL A 21 4.58 13.90 7.33
CA VAL A 21 4.37 15.23 7.92
C VAL A 21 5.25 15.42 9.14
N TRP A 22 5.35 14.42 10.01
CA TRP A 22 6.20 14.47 11.19
C TRP A 22 7.68 14.64 10.85
N ALA A 23 8.16 13.89 9.85
CA ALA A 23 9.52 13.99 9.36
C ALA A 23 9.81 15.36 8.71
N ALA A 24 8.85 15.90 7.97
CA ALA A 24 8.95 17.27 7.45
C ALA A 24 9.03 18.30 8.59
N PHE A 25 8.19 18.14 9.63
CA PHE A 25 8.18 19.04 10.79
C PHE A 25 9.52 18.99 11.53
N LYS A 26 10.07 17.82 11.86
CA LYS A 26 11.38 17.73 12.52
C LYS A 26 12.50 18.43 11.74
N ARG A 27 12.48 18.34 10.42
CA ARG A 27 13.43 19.03 9.54
C ARG A 27 13.32 20.55 9.63
N VAL A 28 12.10 21.08 9.72
CA VAL A 28 11.86 22.53 9.93
C VAL A 28 12.38 22.98 11.29
N PHE A 29 12.28 22.14 12.32
CA PHE A 29 12.74 22.46 13.69
C PHE A 29 14.19 22.03 14.00
N ASN A 30 14.99 21.67 12.99
CA ASN A 30 16.37 21.20 13.14
C ASN A 30 16.56 20.13 14.23
N LYS A 31 15.54 19.28 14.46
CA LYS A 31 15.65 18.20 15.43
C LYS A 31 16.55 17.09 14.88
N PRO A 32 17.54 16.60 15.64
CA PRO A 32 18.39 15.51 15.19
C PRO A 32 17.56 14.24 14.97
N GLY A 33 17.76 13.61 13.81
CA GLY A 33 17.11 12.36 13.41
C GLY A 33 17.36 12.06 11.93
N GLN A 34 17.70 10.82 11.61
CA GLN A 34 17.72 10.36 10.22
C GLN A 34 16.30 9.97 9.82
N GLU A 35 15.52 10.94 9.34
CA GLU A 35 14.19 10.67 8.77
C GLU A 35 14.19 11.06 7.29
N TYR A 36 13.59 10.20 6.46
CA TYR A 36 13.53 10.35 5.01
C TYR A 36 12.10 10.73 4.58
N PRO A 37 11.66 11.98 4.78
CA PRO A 37 10.28 12.40 4.53
C PRO A 37 9.83 12.14 3.09
N VAL A 38 10.74 12.27 2.12
CA VAL A 38 10.44 12.04 0.71
C VAL A 38 10.13 10.56 0.43
N GLU A 39 10.81 9.64 1.10
CA GLU A 39 10.61 8.20 0.94
C GLU A 39 9.29 7.76 1.55
N TYR A 40 8.98 8.23 2.77
CA TYR A 40 7.68 8.03 3.39
C TYR A 40 6.54 8.61 2.55
N GLY A 41 6.74 9.79 1.95
CA GLY A 41 5.73 10.40 1.08
C GLY A 41 5.46 9.58 -0.18
N LYS A 42 6.51 9.04 -0.82
CA LYS A 42 6.37 8.15 -1.98
C LYS A 42 5.65 6.85 -1.61
N GLN A 43 6.00 6.26 -0.46
CA GLN A 43 5.32 5.06 0.05
C GLN A 43 3.85 5.34 0.37
N ALA A 44 3.56 6.47 1.01
CA ALA A 44 2.19 6.89 1.32
C ALA A 44 1.34 7.04 0.04
N LEU A 45 1.88 7.70 -0.98
CA LEU A 45 1.19 7.84 -2.28
C LEU A 45 0.98 6.48 -2.96
N PHE A 46 1.97 5.59 -2.93
CA PHE A 46 1.84 4.25 -3.47
C PHE A 46 0.74 3.44 -2.78
N VAL A 47 0.75 3.41 -1.44
CA VAL A 47 -0.26 2.71 -0.64
C VAL A 47 -1.65 3.33 -0.84
N LEU A 48 -1.74 4.65 -0.97
CA LEU A 48 -3.00 5.34 -1.24
C LEU A 48 -3.56 4.98 -2.63
N ALA A 49 -2.71 4.92 -3.66
CA ALA A 49 -3.11 4.48 -4.99
C ALA A 49 -3.58 3.02 -4.98
N ALA A 50 -2.87 2.14 -4.27
CA ALA A 50 -3.29 0.76 -4.07
C ALA A 50 -4.63 0.66 -3.33
N TYR A 51 -4.88 1.54 -2.36
CA TYR A 51 -6.15 1.60 -1.64
C TYR A 51 -7.31 2.03 -2.54
N GLY A 52 -7.08 2.99 -3.45
CA GLY A 52 -8.05 3.36 -4.47
C GLY A 52 -8.39 2.19 -5.40
N ALA A 53 -7.37 1.46 -5.87
CA ALA A 53 -7.56 0.26 -6.69
C ALA A 53 -8.31 -0.85 -5.92
N TYR A 54 -8.03 -1.02 -4.63
CA TYR A 54 -8.76 -1.94 -3.75
C TYR A 54 -10.26 -1.63 -3.70
N ILE A 55 -10.64 -0.37 -3.48
CA ILE A 55 -12.06 0.04 -3.49
C ILE A 55 -12.68 -0.22 -4.85
N ALA A 56 -12.00 0.13 -5.93
CA ALA A 56 -12.51 -0.07 -7.29
C ALA A 56 -12.74 -1.56 -7.59
N ILE A 57 -11.81 -2.43 -7.20
CA ILE A 57 -11.92 -3.88 -7.39
C ILE A 57 -13.07 -4.46 -6.55
N ASP A 58 -13.18 -4.05 -5.29
CA ASP A 58 -14.24 -4.53 -4.41
C ASP A 58 -15.63 -4.15 -4.93
N GLN A 59 -15.82 -2.90 -5.35
CA GLN A 59 -17.11 -2.40 -5.82
C GLN A 59 -17.51 -2.95 -7.20
N THR A 60 -16.54 -3.31 -8.04
CA THR A 60 -16.82 -3.69 -9.44
C THR A 60 -16.77 -5.20 -9.66
N PHE A 61 -15.88 -5.92 -8.98
CA PHE A 61 -15.52 -7.29 -9.36
C PHE A 61 -15.58 -8.31 -8.21
N LEU A 62 -15.42 -7.91 -6.95
CA LEU A 62 -15.19 -8.89 -5.89
C LEU A 62 -16.40 -9.76 -5.59
N GLU A 63 -17.60 -9.18 -5.49
CA GLU A 63 -18.83 -9.93 -5.25
C GLU A 63 -19.17 -10.93 -6.37
N PRO A 64 -19.18 -10.55 -7.67
CA PRO A 64 -19.41 -11.52 -8.74
C PRO A 64 -18.29 -12.57 -8.84
N LEU A 65 -17.03 -12.20 -8.55
CA LEU A 65 -15.89 -13.12 -8.62
C LEU A 65 -15.93 -14.17 -7.50
N VAL A 66 -16.20 -13.77 -6.25
CA VAL A 66 -16.34 -14.73 -5.14
C VAL A 66 -17.54 -15.64 -5.34
N THR A 67 -18.68 -15.08 -5.77
CA THR A 67 -19.91 -15.86 -5.97
C THR A 67 -19.74 -16.89 -7.09
N SER A 68 -19.07 -16.53 -8.18
CA SER A 68 -18.81 -17.45 -9.30
C SER A 68 -17.75 -18.51 -8.97
N LEU A 69 -16.66 -18.16 -8.29
CA LEU A 69 -15.57 -19.10 -7.99
C LEU A 69 -15.90 -20.07 -6.86
N THR A 70 -16.70 -19.64 -5.89
CA THR A 70 -16.98 -20.43 -4.68
C THR A 70 -18.36 -21.07 -4.70
N ALA A 71 -19.17 -20.84 -5.74
CA ALA A 71 -20.56 -21.27 -5.83
C ALA A 71 -21.39 -20.91 -4.58
N GLY A 72 -21.04 -19.81 -3.91
CA GLY A 72 -21.68 -19.36 -2.67
C GLY A 72 -21.21 -20.05 -1.38
N LEU A 73 -20.16 -20.87 -1.40
CA LEU A 73 -19.62 -21.55 -0.21
C LEU A 73 -18.82 -20.62 0.73
N PHE A 74 -18.30 -19.49 0.23
CA PHE A 74 -17.52 -18.54 1.03
C PHE A 74 -18.16 -17.17 1.08
N SER A 75 -18.05 -16.49 2.22
CA SER A 75 -18.51 -15.11 2.35
C SER A 75 -17.56 -14.15 1.62
N PRO A 76 -18.09 -13.18 0.86
CA PRO A 76 -17.28 -12.12 0.22
C PRO A 76 -16.49 -11.27 1.22
N GLU A 77 -16.94 -11.22 2.47
CA GLU A 77 -16.28 -10.46 3.55
C GLU A 77 -14.83 -10.90 3.78
N LEU A 78 -14.55 -12.20 3.81
CA LEU A 78 -13.17 -12.66 4.03
C LEU A 78 -12.26 -12.27 2.86
N ALA A 79 -12.79 -12.32 1.64
CA ALA A 79 -12.07 -11.85 0.45
C ALA A 79 -11.79 -10.34 0.52
N ARG A 80 -12.71 -9.52 1.05
CA ARG A 80 -12.47 -8.08 1.26
C ARG A 80 -11.33 -7.79 2.21
N TRP A 81 -11.21 -8.56 3.29
CA TRP A 81 -10.13 -8.40 4.25
C TRP A 81 -8.77 -8.77 3.67
N LEU A 82 -8.72 -9.79 2.82
CA LEU A 82 -7.48 -10.26 2.20
C LEU A 82 -7.10 -9.51 0.91
N LEU A 83 -8.05 -8.86 0.25
CA LEU A 83 -7.82 -8.21 -1.04
C LEU A 83 -6.75 -7.12 -0.95
N PHE A 84 -6.82 -6.24 0.05
CA PHE A 84 -5.88 -5.14 0.19
C PHE A 84 -4.42 -5.58 0.41
N PRO A 85 -4.09 -6.46 1.38
CA PRO A 85 -2.72 -6.95 1.54
C PRO A 85 -2.24 -7.75 0.32
N PHE A 86 -3.11 -8.53 -0.32
CA PHE A 86 -2.77 -9.24 -1.55
C PHE A 86 -2.44 -8.27 -2.70
N LEU A 87 -3.25 -7.23 -2.89
CA LEU A 87 -3.05 -6.21 -3.91
C LEU A 87 -1.74 -5.46 -3.70
N LEU A 88 -1.41 -5.10 -2.46
CA LEU A 88 -0.12 -4.48 -2.14
C LEU A 88 1.05 -5.40 -2.50
N LEU A 89 0.98 -6.69 -2.13
CA LEU A 89 1.99 -7.68 -2.46
C LEU A 89 2.19 -7.81 -3.97
N LEU A 90 1.09 -7.91 -4.72
CA LEU A 90 1.10 -8.03 -6.18
C LEU A 90 1.70 -6.79 -6.85
N LEU A 91 1.30 -5.59 -6.42
CA LEU A 91 1.86 -4.33 -6.93
C LEU A 91 3.36 -4.20 -6.61
N CYS A 92 3.80 -4.63 -5.43
CA CYS A 92 5.22 -4.67 -5.08
C CYS A 92 6.00 -5.63 -5.99
N ILE A 93 5.50 -6.84 -6.23
CA ILE A 93 6.15 -7.82 -7.12
C ILE A 93 6.26 -7.26 -8.54
N LEU A 94 5.17 -6.68 -9.07
CA LEU A 94 5.16 -6.08 -10.40
C LEU A 94 6.11 -4.87 -10.50
N GLY A 95 6.18 -4.06 -9.45
CA GLY A 95 7.07 -2.90 -9.36
C GLY A 95 8.56 -3.26 -9.26
N SER A 96 8.89 -4.33 -8.53
CA SER A 96 10.28 -4.81 -8.37
C SER A 96 10.89 -5.38 -9.64
N SER A 97 10.10 -5.81 -10.62
CA SER A 97 10.59 -6.35 -11.90
C SER A 97 11.40 -5.35 -12.74
N LYS A 98 11.36 -4.05 -12.41
CA LYS A 98 12.01 -2.97 -13.18
C LYS A 98 13.26 -2.34 -12.54
N GLN A 99 13.78 -2.84 -11.42
CA GLN A 99 15.04 -2.30 -10.88
C GLN A 99 16.26 -2.97 -11.54
N PRO A 100 17.08 -2.24 -12.32
CA PRO A 100 18.39 -2.76 -12.71
C PRO A 100 19.23 -2.93 -11.44
N ARG A 101 19.78 -4.13 -11.24
CA ARG A 101 20.85 -4.36 -10.26
C ARG A 101 21.98 -3.39 -10.58
N VAL A 102 22.09 -2.31 -9.83
CA VAL A 102 23.32 -1.51 -9.80
C VAL A 102 24.37 -2.39 -9.17
N GLN A 103 25.11 -3.13 -10.00
CA GLN A 103 26.37 -3.75 -9.61
C GLN A 103 27.27 -2.64 -9.10
N SER A 104 27.44 -2.58 -7.78
CA SER A 104 28.49 -1.78 -7.16
C SER A 104 29.83 -2.24 -7.74
N ARG A 105 30.38 -1.46 -8.68
CA ARG A 105 31.81 -1.50 -8.99
C ARG A 105 32.54 -1.12 -7.71
N PHE A 106 32.96 -2.12 -6.94
CA PHE A 106 34.10 -1.98 -6.05
C PHE A 106 35.33 -1.79 -6.92
N THR A 107 35.62 -0.54 -7.29
CA THR A 107 36.98 -0.14 -7.65
C THR A 107 37.78 -0.08 -6.36
N MET A 108 38.56 -1.14 -6.09
CA MET A 108 39.70 -1.03 -5.19
C MET A 108 40.70 -0.09 -5.86
N GLN A 109 40.94 1.06 -5.23
CA GLN A 109 42.19 1.81 -5.35
C GLN A 109 43.09 1.39 -4.19
#